data_AF-A0AAV2JAK4-F1
#
_entry.id   AF-A0AAV2JAK4-F1
#
_cell.length_a   1.000
_cell.length_b   1.000
_cell.length_c   1.000
_cell.angle_alpha   90.00
_cell.angle_beta   90.00
_cell.angle_gamma   90.00
#
_symmetry.space_group_name_H-M   'P 1'
#
loop_
_entity.id
_entity.type
_entity.pdbx_description
1 polymer ?
#
loop_
_entity_poly.entity_id
_entity_poly.type
_entity_poly.pdbx_seq_one_letter_code
_entity_poly.pdbx_strand_id
1 'polypeptide(L)'
;MPHVDILYSQLQKRTIDSVFVQGIMQKFTDNIQKIRDSLFTLCGEHSGSGSQLAKKRRTLGPGELQKVSTEVCDTILVHAKQRFAFTKHLISATLLQADRFQQYHSQFPEAALNTTVEAYPMLNKNKLKTELSLIYSNDEFKSCSGAVALYQLFMENNLQDTFSETVALLKILITTPMTTAESERCFSTLKRIKTFLRNTMSQDRLNALAMLSMEKNLIKTIPDFNQRVIEKFATLKDRRAKFMYKK
;
A
#
# COMPACT_ATOMS: atom_id res chain seq x y z
N MET A 1 16.92 9.36 3.21
CA MET A 1 16.73 8.51 4.41
C MET A 1 17.06 7.09 3.98
N PRO A 2 18.33 6.66 4.11
CA PRO A 2 18.79 5.38 3.54
C PRO A 2 18.00 4.18 4.08
N HIS A 3 17.49 4.25 5.31
CA HIS A 3 16.66 3.20 5.91
C HIS A 3 15.31 3.00 5.23
N VAL A 4 14.71 4.07 4.68
CA VAL A 4 13.45 3.97 3.92
C VAL A 4 13.71 3.32 2.57
N ASP A 5 14.83 3.67 1.92
CA ASP A 5 15.24 3.08 0.65
C ASP A 5 15.64 1.60 0.79
N ILE A 6 16.23 1.21 1.93
CA ILE A 6 16.53 -0.18 2.27
C ILE A 6 15.22 -0.97 2.48
N LEU A 7 14.28 -0.46 3.27
CA LEU A 7 12.97 -1.11 3.47
C LEU A 7 12.23 -1.24 2.13
N TYR A 8 12.25 -0.17 1.32
CA TYR A 8 11.70 -0.15 -0.03
C TYR A 8 12.29 -1.26 -0.92
N SER A 9 13.62 -1.39 -0.95
CA SER A 9 14.29 -2.42 -1.77
C SER A 9 13.98 -3.86 -1.35
N GLN A 10 13.69 -4.09 -0.06
CA GLN A 10 13.43 -5.42 0.47
C GLN A 10 11.97 -5.85 0.29
N LEU A 11 11.02 -4.92 0.39
CA LEU A 11 9.59 -5.18 0.14
C LEU A 11 9.28 -5.42 -1.35
N GLN A 12 10.18 -5.01 -2.25
CA GLN A 12 10.03 -5.17 -3.71
C GLN A 12 10.35 -6.60 -4.22
N LYS A 13 10.87 -7.50 -3.38
CA LYS A 13 11.19 -8.88 -3.77
C LYS A 13 9.91 -9.71 -3.92
N ARG A 14 9.76 -10.41 -5.06
CA ARG A 14 8.53 -11.14 -5.47
C ARG A 14 8.07 -12.27 -4.54
N THR A 15 8.93 -12.74 -3.65
CA THR A 15 8.60 -13.78 -2.65
C THR A 15 8.34 -13.12 -1.30
N ILE A 16 7.14 -12.56 -1.13
CA ILE A 16 6.73 -11.89 0.09
C ILE A 16 6.12 -12.93 1.03
N ASP A 17 6.97 -13.54 1.85
CA ASP A 17 6.54 -14.37 2.97
C ASP A 17 6.11 -13.47 4.14
N SER A 18 4.95 -13.75 4.76
CA SER A 18 4.43 -13.00 5.90
C SER A 18 5.43 -12.94 7.06
N VAL A 19 6.20 -14.01 7.26
CA VAL A 19 7.24 -14.08 8.31
C VAL A 19 8.44 -13.20 7.97
N PHE A 20 8.82 -13.17 6.69
CA PHE A 20 9.92 -12.33 6.18
C PHE A 20 9.58 -10.84 6.27
N VAL A 21 8.35 -10.45 5.91
CA VAL A 21 7.85 -9.08 6.07
C VAL A 21 7.89 -8.66 7.54
N GLN A 22 7.41 -9.51 8.44
CA GLN A 22 7.43 -9.22 9.87
C GLN A 22 8.87 -9.02 10.39
N GLY A 23 9.83 -9.82 9.92
CA GLY A 23 11.25 -9.66 10.28
C GLY A 23 11.88 -8.36 9.78
N ILE A 24 11.57 -7.94 8.55
CA ILE A 24 12.04 -6.64 8.00
C ILE A 24 11.42 -5.49 8.77
N MET A 25 10.14 -5.59 9.09
CA MET A 25 9.42 -4.59 9.85
C MET A 25 9.96 -4.43 11.26
N GLN A 26 10.31 -5.53 11.93
CA GLN A 26 10.96 -5.48 13.22
C GLN A 26 12.29 -4.74 13.13
N LYS A 27 13.14 -5.10 12.16
CA LYS A 27 14.42 -4.41 11.91
C LYS A 27 14.24 -2.91 11.61
N PHE A 28 13.21 -2.53 10.86
CA PHE A 28 12.91 -1.12 10.60
C PHE A 28 12.47 -0.39 11.87
N THR A 29 11.58 -0.99 12.64
CA THR A 29 11.10 -0.45 13.92
C THR A 29 12.26 -0.25 14.88
N ASP A 30 13.15 -1.23 14.99
CA ASP A 30 14.34 -1.18 15.84
C ASP A 30 15.32 -0.08 15.36
N ASN A 31 15.46 0.12 14.05
CA ASN A 31 16.31 1.18 13.50
C ASN A 31 15.74 2.58 13.74
N ILE A 32 14.43 2.78 13.58
CA ILE A 32 13.78 4.06 13.89
C ILE A 32 13.84 4.35 15.39
N GLN A 33 13.70 3.32 16.23
CA GLN A 33 13.87 3.45 17.67
C GLN A 33 15.32 3.84 18.03
N LYS A 34 16.32 3.21 17.42
CA LYS A 34 17.74 3.60 17.60
C LYS A 34 17.99 5.05 17.19
N ILE A 35 17.36 5.54 16.12
CA ILE A 35 17.47 6.94 15.70
C ILE A 35 16.82 7.85 16.74
N ARG A 36 15.64 7.50 17.25
CA ARG A 36 14.98 8.23 18.36
C ARG A 36 15.86 8.30 19.60
N ASP A 37 16.46 7.19 19.99
CA ASP A 37 17.29 7.10 21.19
C ASP A 37 18.62 7.86 21.01
N SER A 38 19.22 7.81 19.81
CA SER A 38 20.44 8.54 19.48
C SER A 38 20.24 10.07 19.45
N LEU A 39 19.04 10.54 19.09
CA LEU A 39 18.65 11.96 19.17
C LEU A 39 18.54 12.46 20.61
N PHE A 40 18.36 11.54 21.58
CA PHE A 40 18.39 11.85 22.99
C PHE A 40 19.84 11.94 23.51
N THR A 41 20.75 11.09 23.00
CA THR A 41 22.15 11.00 23.45
C THR A 41 23.01 12.21 23.05
N LEU A 42 22.75 12.84 21.89
CA LEU A 42 23.53 13.99 21.39
C LEU A 42 23.43 15.26 22.25
N CYS A 43 22.55 15.31 23.25
CA CYS A 43 22.40 16.46 24.16
C CYS A 43 22.91 16.20 25.59
N GLY A 44 23.49 15.03 25.87
CA GLY A 44 24.12 14.77 27.16
C GLY A 44 25.45 15.50 27.37
N GLU A 45 26.10 15.99 26.30
CA GLU A 45 27.52 16.40 26.36
C GLU A 45 27.86 17.80 25.84
N HIS A 46 26.90 18.64 25.45
CA HIS A 46 27.23 20.00 24.97
C HIS A 46 26.52 21.12 25.75
N SER A 47 26.87 21.24 27.03
CA SER A 47 26.96 22.54 27.69
C SER A 47 28.38 23.10 27.52
N GLY A 48 28.62 23.90 26.48
CA GLY A 48 29.87 24.65 26.36
C GLY A 48 30.15 25.32 25.01
N SER A 49 30.08 26.64 25.02
CA SER A 49 30.67 27.63 24.08
C SER A 49 29.98 27.88 22.74
N GLY A 50 29.71 29.16 22.47
CA GLY A 50 29.01 29.65 21.28
C GLY A 50 29.88 30.38 20.27
N SER A 51 29.32 30.66 19.10
CA SER A 51 29.39 31.96 18.40
C SER A 51 28.40 31.98 17.21
N GLN A 52 27.96 33.18 16.86
CA GLN A 52 26.82 33.50 15.99
C GLN A 52 27.15 33.38 14.48
N LEU A 53 26.12 33.24 13.61
CA LEU A 53 25.86 34.14 12.45
C LEU A 53 24.60 33.77 11.60
N ALA A 54 23.70 34.76 11.52
CA ALA A 54 22.72 35.15 10.49
C ALA A 54 22.11 34.15 9.45
N LYS A 55 20.79 33.90 9.54
CA LYS A 55 19.73 34.39 8.60
C LYS A 55 18.34 33.86 9.00
N LYS A 56 17.39 34.78 9.11
CA LYS A 56 16.04 34.65 9.68
C LYS A 56 15.10 33.77 8.83
N ARG A 57 15.25 32.45 8.89
CA ARG A 57 14.09 31.53 8.92
C ARG A 57 13.63 31.49 10.38
N ARG A 58 12.34 31.33 10.68
CA ARG A 58 11.91 30.98 12.05
C ARG A 58 12.58 29.65 12.39
N THR A 59 13.76 29.70 13.00
CA THR A 59 14.46 28.53 13.53
C THR A 59 13.76 28.18 14.83
N LEU A 60 12.96 27.11 14.81
CA LEU A 60 12.48 26.46 16.02
C LEU A 60 13.69 26.27 16.96
N GLY A 61 13.51 26.58 18.24
CA GLY A 61 14.58 26.41 19.22
C GLY A 61 15.08 24.96 19.26
N PRO A 62 16.33 24.69 19.69
CA PRO A 62 16.88 23.34 19.71
C PRO A 62 15.97 22.32 20.44
N GLY A 63 15.28 22.75 21.51
CA GLY A 63 14.28 21.92 22.20
C GLY A 63 12.95 21.73 21.46
N GLU A 64 12.51 22.68 20.64
CA GLU A 64 11.30 22.53 19.81
C GLU A 64 11.57 21.63 18.61
N LEU A 65 12.74 21.76 17.98
CA LEU A 65 13.17 20.90 16.89
C LEU A 65 13.32 19.43 17.35
N GLN A 66 13.75 19.22 18.59
CA GLN A 66 13.86 17.90 19.21
C GLN A 66 12.49 17.29 19.53
N LYS A 67 11.55 18.09 20.05
CA LYS A 67 10.16 17.65 20.25
C LYS A 67 9.51 17.25 18.93
N VAL A 68 9.61 18.09 17.91
CA VAL A 68 9.08 17.80 16.57
C VAL A 68 9.74 16.56 15.96
N SER A 69 11.06 16.38 16.11
CA SER A 69 11.75 15.19 15.58
C SER A 69 11.32 13.91 16.30
N THR A 70 11.11 13.97 17.62
CA THR A 70 10.63 12.84 18.42
C THR A 70 9.19 12.49 18.05
N GLU A 71 8.31 13.50 17.94
CA GLU A 71 6.93 13.34 17.49
C GLU A 71 6.85 12.73 16.08
N VAL A 72 7.74 13.14 15.17
CA VAL A 72 7.83 12.56 13.83
C VAL A 72 8.25 11.09 13.89
N CYS A 73 9.27 10.74 14.68
CA CYS A 73 9.69 9.34 14.86
C CYS A 73 8.57 8.49 15.48
N ASP A 74 7.87 9.01 16.49
CA ASP A 74 6.77 8.31 17.14
C ASP A 74 5.57 8.13 16.20
N THR A 75 5.26 9.17 15.42
CA THR A 75 4.22 9.11 14.39
C THR A 75 4.56 8.07 13.31
N ILE A 76 5.82 8.02 12.86
CA ILE A 76 6.29 7.01 11.91
C ILE A 76 6.20 5.61 12.51
N LEU A 77 6.59 5.42 13.77
CA LEU A 77 6.52 4.13 14.46
C LEU A 77 5.07 3.66 14.64
N VAL A 78 4.17 4.54 15.08
CA VAL A 78 2.75 4.23 15.25
C VAL A 78 2.12 3.88 13.91
N HIS A 79 2.35 4.69 12.88
CA HIS A 79 1.81 4.40 11.55
C HIS A 79 2.41 3.14 10.93
N ALA A 80 3.71 2.86 11.12
CA ALA A 80 4.32 1.61 10.67
C ALA A 80 3.70 0.41 11.40
N LYS A 81 3.55 0.46 12.72
CA LYS A 81 2.90 -0.63 13.46
C LYS A 81 1.45 -0.83 13.04
N GLN A 82 0.66 0.24 12.93
CA GLN A 82 -0.74 0.16 12.53
C GLN A 82 -0.92 -0.31 11.09
N ARG A 83 -0.17 0.26 10.14
CA ARG A 83 -0.30 -0.02 8.70
C ARG A 83 -0.01 -1.47 8.34
N PHE A 84 0.81 -2.14 9.14
CA PHE A 84 1.18 -3.52 8.92
C PHE A 84 0.76 -4.48 10.05
N ALA A 85 0.01 -4.00 11.05
CA ALA A 85 -0.63 -4.86 12.06
C ALA A 85 -1.72 -5.74 11.44
N PHE A 86 -2.31 -5.31 10.33
CA PHE A 86 -3.38 -6.05 9.68
C PHE A 86 -2.84 -7.12 8.73
N THR A 87 -2.38 -8.24 9.28
CA THR A 87 -1.91 -9.42 8.52
C THR A 87 -2.99 -10.45 8.26
N LYS A 88 -4.21 -10.26 8.79
CA LYS A 88 -5.29 -11.24 8.67
C LYS A 88 -5.68 -11.53 7.20
N HIS A 89 -5.74 -10.50 6.35
CA HIS A 89 -5.99 -10.68 4.92
C HIS A 89 -4.88 -11.50 4.24
N LEU A 90 -3.63 -11.33 4.66
CA LEU A 90 -2.48 -12.08 4.15
C LEU A 90 -2.60 -13.57 4.50
N ILE A 91 -3.04 -13.89 5.72
CA ILE A 91 -3.36 -15.25 6.16
C ILE A 91 -4.54 -15.79 5.34
N SER A 92 -5.58 -15.01 5.09
CA SER A 92 -6.69 -15.39 4.22
C SER A 92 -6.24 -15.69 2.79
N ALA A 93 -5.27 -14.93 2.26
CA ALA A 93 -4.69 -15.19 0.94
C ALA A 93 -3.97 -16.54 0.88
N THR A 94 -3.39 -17.02 1.99
CA THR A 94 -2.74 -18.34 2.01
C THR A 94 -3.71 -19.48 1.71
N LEU A 95 -5.00 -19.35 2.07
CA LEU A 95 -6.03 -20.35 1.77
C LEU A 95 -6.23 -20.58 0.27
N LEU A 96 -5.88 -19.61 -0.57
CA LEU A 96 -6.07 -19.64 -2.03
C LEU A 96 -4.73 -19.73 -2.79
N GLN A 97 -3.64 -20.08 -2.11
CA GLN A 97 -2.34 -20.33 -2.74
C GLN A 97 -2.31 -21.73 -3.37
N ALA A 98 -2.34 -21.78 -4.71
CA ALA A 98 -2.31 -23.02 -5.48
C ALA A 98 -1.14 -23.94 -5.11
N ASP A 99 0.04 -23.36 -4.83
CA ASP A 99 1.26 -24.08 -4.44
C ASP A 99 1.08 -24.93 -3.15
N ARG A 100 0.13 -24.54 -2.28
CA ARG A 100 -0.14 -25.21 -1.00
C ARG A 100 -1.35 -26.13 -1.03
N PHE A 101 -2.08 -26.22 -2.15
CA PHE A 101 -3.30 -27.03 -2.22
C PHE A 101 -3.07 -28.52 -1.97
N GLN A 102 -1.90 -29.05 -2.38
CA GLN A 102 -1.55 -30.44 -2.08
C GLN A 102 -1.40 -30.69 -0.57
N GLN A 103 -0.84 -29.72 0.17
CA GLN A 103 -0.70 -29.81 1.63
C GLN A 103 -2.06 -29.65 2.31
N TYR A 104 -2.90 -28.74 1.82
CA TYR A 104 -4.23 -28.47 2.39
C TYR A 104 -5.25 -29.56 2.12
N HIS A 105 -5.06 -30.34 1.06
CA HIS A 105 -5.83 -31.57 0.85
C HIS A 105 -5.54 -32.61 1.94
N SER A 106 -4.27 -32.80 2.31
CA SER A 106 -3.86 -33.75 3.36
C SER A 106 -4.16 -33.26 4.78
N GLN A 107 -3.97 -31.95 5.03
CA GLN A 107 -4.25 -31.32 6.32
C GLN A 107 -4.89 -29.96 6.12
N PHE A 108 -6.21 -29.89 6.37
CA PHE A 108 -6.96 -28.65 6.19
C PHE A 108 -6.52 -27.56 7.18
N PRO A 109 -6.21 -26.33 6.72
CA PRO A 109 -5.69 -25.27 7.57
C PRO A 109 -6.82 -24.58 8.36
N GLU A 110 -7.29 -25.22 9.44
CA GLU A 110 -8.39 -24.69 10.27
C GLU A 110 -8.05 -23.35 10.96
N ALA A 111 -6.78 -23.15 11.34
CA ALA A 111 -6.33 -21.90 11.94
C ALA A 111 -6.51 -20.72 10.98
N ALA A 112 -6.10 -20.88 9.71
CA ALA A 112 -6.23 -19.83 8.70
C ALA A 112 -7.70 -19.57 8.33
N LEU A 113 -8.54 -20.62 8.31
CA LEU A 113 -9.98 -20.47 8.13
C LEU A 113 -10.60 -19.65 9.26
N ASN A 114 -10.27 -19.94 10.52
CA ASN A 114 -10.78 -19.19 11.67
C ASN A 114 -10.35 -17.71 11.61
N THR A 115 -9.08 -17.43 11.31
CA THR A 115 -8.59 -16.06 11.15
C THR A 115 -9.29 -15.33 10.00
N THR A 116 -9.66 -16.04 8.93
CA THR A 116 -10.37 -15.45 7.78
C THR A 116 -11.81 -15.08 8.14
N VAL A 117 -12.52 -15.94 8.86
CA VAL A 117 -13.89 -15.64 9.34
C VAL A 117 -13.87 -14.52 10.38
N GLU A 118 -12.85 -14.46 11.23
CA GLU A 118 -12.66 -13.35 12.16
C GLU A 118 -12.37 -12.02 11.43
N ALA A 119 -11.62 -12.06 10.33
CA ALA A 119 -11.34 -10.89 9.51
C ALA A 119 -12.55 -10.42 8.71
N TYR A 120 -13.39 -11.37 8.27
CA TYR A 120 -14.54 -11.13 7.41
C TYR A 120 -15.78 -11.86 7.97
N PRO A 121 -16.50 -11.25 8.93
CA PRO A 121 -17.68 -11.85 9.55
C PRO A 121 -18.83 -12.13 8.58
N MET A 122 -18.77 -11.55 7.37
CA MET A 122 -19.75 -11.73 6.30
C MET A 122 -19.66 -13.13 5.64
N LEU A 123 -18.54 -13.85 5.81
CA LEU A 123 -18.32 -15.16 5.20
C LEU A 123 -18.84 -16.30 6.09
N ASN A 124 -19.50 -17.28 5.49
CA ASN A 124 -19.97 -18.47 6.21
C ASN A 124 -18.86 -19.51 6.35
N LYS A 125 -18.37 -19.73 7.59
CA LYS A 125 -17.30 -20.68 7.91
C LYS A 125 -17.52 -22.09 7.33
N ASN A 126 -18.71 -22.66 7.50
CA ASN A 126 -18.99 -24.05 7.13
C ASN A 126 -19.08 -24.23 5.60
N LYS A 127 -19.71 -23.26 4.91
CA LYS A 127 -19.78 -23.24 3.45
C LYS A 127 -18.40 -23.01 2.84
N LEU A 128 -17.64 -22.04 3.36
CA LEU A 128 -16.27 -21.79 2.90
C LEU A 128 -15.36 -23.01 3.11
N LYS A 129 -15.48 -23.73 4.24
CA LYS A 129 -14.71 -24.97 4.49
C LYS A 129 -15.00 -26.05 3.45
N THR A 130 -16.28 -26.28 3.14
CA THR A 130 -16.71 -27.30 2.19
C THR A 130 -16.30 -26.95 0.76
N GLU A 131 -16.53 -25.70 0.35
CA GLU A 131 -16.09 -25.17 -0.95
C GLU A 131 -14.56 -25.27 -1.13
N LEU A 132 -13.76 -24.84 -0.15
CA LEU A 132 -12.30 -24.93 -0.21
C LEU A 132 -11.82 -26.38 -0.26
N SER A 133 -12.45 -27.29 0.47
CA SER A 133 -12.11 -28.72 0.43
C SER A 133 -12.32 -29.32 -0.97
N LEU A 134 -13.36 -28.91 -1.68
CA LEU A 134 -13.61 -29.33 -3.06
C LEU A 134 -12.57 -28.75 -4.03
N ILE A 135 -12.18 -27.49 -3.82
CA ILE A 135 -11.14 -26.84 -4.63
C ILE A 135 -9.78 -27.53 -4.46
N TYR A 136 -9.40 -27.88 -3.22
CA TYR A 136 -8.12 -28.56 -2.96
C TYR A 136 -8.05 -29.97 -3.55
N SER A 137 -9.21 -30.61 -3.71
CA SER A 137 -9.31 -31.98 -4.25
C SER A 137 -9.25 -32.02 -5.79
N ASN A 138 -9.59 -30.92 -6.46
CA ASN A 138 -9.66 -30.85 -7.91
C ASN A 138 -8.36 -30.30 -8.52
N ASP A 139 -7.76 -31.06 -9.44
CA ASP A 139 -6.47 -30.71 -10.06
C ASP A 139 -6.56 -29.53 -11.03
N GLU A 140 -7.73 -29.26 -11.62
CA GLU A 140 -7.94 -28.13 -12.54
C GLU A 140 -7.63 -26.79 -11.87
N PHE A 141 -8.02 -26.62 -10.60
CA PHE A 141 -7.75 -25.40 -9.84
C PHE A 141 -6.29 -25.28 -9.36
N LYS A 142 -5.52 -26.39 -9.37
CA LYS A 142 -4.08 -26.37 -9.03
C LYS A 142 -3.22 -25.77 -10.13
N SER A 143 -3.69 -25.85 -11.38
CA SER A 143 -2.99 -25.28 -12.55
C SER A 143 -3.05 -23.74 -12.59
N CYS A 144 -3.96 -23.12 -11.84
CA CYS A 144 -4.16 -21.67 -11.84
C CYS A 144 -3.07 -20.95 -11.02
N SER A 145 -2.17 -20.24 -11.71
CA SER A 145 -1.16 -19.40 -11.05
C SER A 145 -1.74 -18.05 -10.62
N GLY A 146 -2.39 -18.05 -9.45
CA GLY A 146 -2.77 -16.84 -8.73
C GLY A 146 -4.28 -16.56 -8.64
N ALA A 147 -4.64 -15.68 -7.71
CA ALA A 147 -6.02 -15.36 -7.35
C ALA A 147 -6.87 -14.84 -8.53
N VAL A 148 -6.29 -14.03 -9.42
CA VAL A 148 -7.01 -13.47 -10.57
C VAL A 148 -7.33 -14.54 -11.62
N ALA A 149 -6.39 -15.43 -11.91
CA ALA A 149 -6.60 -16.53 -12.85
C ALA A 149 -7.67 -17.49 -12.33
N LEU A 150 -7.61 -17.81 -11.04
CA LEU A 150 -8.62 -18.61 -10.38
C LEU A 150 -10.01 -17.94 -10.43
N TYR A 151 -10.08 -16.61 -10.22
CA TYR A 151 -11.34 -15.86 -10.31
C TYR A 151 -11.92 -15.91 -11.71
N GLN A 152 -11.08 -15.71 -12.72
CA GLN A 152 -11.50 -15.75 -14.12
C GLN A 152 -12.05 -17.14 -14.50
N LEU A 153 -11.42 -18.22 -14.03
CA LEU A 153 -11.92 -19.58 -14.24
C LEU A 153 -13.30 -19.79 -13.60
N PHE A 154 -13.53 -19.28 -12.39
CA PHE A 154 -14.85 -19.32 -11.76
C PHE A 154 -15.92 -18.55 -12.57
N MET A 155 -15.54 -17.43 -13.20
CA MET A 155 -16.44 -16.65 -14.05
C MET A 155 -16.75 -17.38 -15.36
N GLU A 156 -15.74 -17.93 -16.03
CA GLU A 156 -15.86 -18.63 -17.32
C GLU A 156 -16.71 -19.91 -17.21
N ASN A 157 -16.61 -20.62 -16.09
CA ASN A 157 -17.37 -21.85 -15.84
C ASN A 157 -18.73 -21.63 -15.14
N ASN A 158 -19.17 -20.37 -14.96
CA ASN A 158 -20.41 -20.01 -14.25
C ASN A 158 -20.53 -20.64 -12.83
N LEU A 159 -19.41 -20.84 -12.16
CA LEU A 159 -19.33 -21.50 -10.84
C LEU A 159 -19.62 -20.54 -9.67
N GLN A 160 -20.14 -19.34 -9.96
CA GLN A 160 -20.35 -18.27 -8.99
C GLN A 160 -21.40 -18.63 -7.94
N ASP A 161 -22.45 -19.33 -8.36
CA ASP A 161 -23.54 -19.74 -7.48
C ASP A 161 -23.14 -20.96 -6.63
N THR A 162 -22.31 -21.85 -7.18
CA THR A 162 -21.83 -23.05 -6.49
C THR A 162 -20.74 -22.73 -5.46
N PHE A 163 -19.83 -21.80 -5.78
CA PHE A 163 -18.70 -21.40 -4.93
C PHE A 163 -18.85 -19.96 -4.43
N SER A 164 -20.03 -19.64 -3.91
CA SER A 164 -20.41 -18.27 -3.52
C SER A 164 -19.47 -17.63 -2.49
N GLU A 165 -19.04 -18.38 -1.48
CA GLU A 165 -18.19 -17.88 -0.40
C GLU A 165 -16.74 -17.73 -0.84
N THR A 166 -16.25 -18.69 -1.64
CA THR A 166 -14.90 -18.66 -2.21
C THR A 166 -14.76 -17.49 -3.19
N VAL A 167 -15.77 -17.28 -4.05
CA VAL A 167 -15.79 -16.14 -4.98
C VAL A 167 -15.86 -14.82 -4.22
N ALA A 168 -16.64 -14.73 -3.14
CA ALA A 168 -16.67 -13.55 -2.28
C ALA A 168 -15.29 -13.29 -1.65
N LEU A 169 -14.64 -14.31 -1.07
CA LEU A 169 -13.30 -14.20 -0.53
C LEU A 169 -12.30 -13.76 -1.61
N LEU A 170 -12.38 -14.32 -2.80
CA LEU A 170 -11.48 -14.01 -3.91
C LEU A 170 -11.67 -12.56 -4.41
N LYS A 171 -12.91 -12.08 -4.50
CA LYS A 171 -13.21 -10.66 -4.78
C LYS A 171 -12.57 -9.76 -3.74
N ILE A 172 -12.69 -10.10 -2.46
CA ILE A 172 -12.09 -9.31 -1.39
C ILE A 172 -10.57 -9.31 -1.52
N LEU A 173 -9.94 -10.46 -1.76
CA LEU A 173 -8.48 -10.54 -1.86
C LEU A 173 -7.92 -9.80 -3.09
N ILE A 174 -8.63 -9.83 -4.23
CA ILE A 174 -8.20 -9.12 -5.45
C ILE A 174 -8.39 -7.61 -5.30
N THR A 175 -9.42 -7.17 -4.58
CA THR A 175 -9.70 -5.73 -4.35
C THR A 175 -8.93 -5.16 -3.17
N THR A 176 -8.45 -6.01 -2.26
CA THR A 176 -7.61 -5.59 -1.13
C THR A 176 -6.16 -5.51 -1.60
N PRO A 177 -5.48 -4.37 -1.44
CA PRO A 177 -4.06 -4.27 -1.76
C PRO A 177 -3.24 -5.20 -0.86
N MET A 178 -2.79 -6.33 -1.39
CA MET A 178 -1.95 -7.29 -0.66
C MET A 178 -0.51 -6.84 -0.46
N THR A 179 -0.07 -5.83 -1.21
CA THR A 179 1.32 -5.36 -1.20
C THR A 179 1.37 -3.84 -1.25
N THR A 180 2.50 -3.27 -0.82
CA THR A 180 2.80 -1.83 -0.96
C THR A 180 2.98 -1.39 -2.42
N ALA A 181 3.01 -2.32 -3.38
CA ALA A 181 3.29 -2.04 -4.79
C ALA A 181 2.33 -1.02 -5.43
N GLU A 182 1.06 -0.98 -5.01
CA GLU A 182 0.12 0.05 -5.47
C GLU A 182 0.51 1.44 -4.96
N SER A 183 0.92 1.53 -3.70
CA SER A 183 1.49 2.77 -3.14
C SER A 183 2.77 3.16 -3.87
N GLU A 184 3.63 2.20 -4.25
CA GLU A 184 4.87 2.45 -5.01
C GLU A 184 4.59 3.00 -6.41
N ARG A 185 3.56 2.48 -7.10
CA ARG A 185 3.12 3.01 -8.39
C ARG A 185 2.68 4.46 -8.26
N CYS A 186 1.92 4.78 -7.22
CA CYS A 186 1.51 6.15 -6.90
C CYS A 186 2.73 7.04 -6.58
N PHE A 187 3.66 6.59 -5.72
CA PHE A 187 4.85 7.37 -5.37
C PHE A 187 5.80 7.59 -6.55
N SER A 188 6.02 6.58 -7.39
CA SER A 188 6.82 6.70 -8.61
C SER A 188 6.18 7.69 -9.59
N THR A 189 4.86 7.63 -9.76
CA THR A 189 4.09 8.58 -10.56
C THR A 189 4.21 10.00 -10.00
N LEU A 190 4.05 10.16 -8.69
CA LEU A 190 4.22 11.44 -8.01
C LEU A 190 5.64 11.97 -8.14
N LYS A 191 6.68 11.13 -8.07
CA LYS A 191 8.09 11.51 -8.27
C LYS A 191 8.34 12.03 -9.70
N ARG A 192 7.63 11.50 -10.70
CA ARG A 192 7.68 12.02 -12.09
C ARG A 192 6.95 13.35 -12.23
N ILE A 193 5.85 13.56 -11.50
CA ILE A 193 5.04 14.78 -11.56
C ILE A 193 5.68 15.93 -10.76
N LYS A 194 6.18 15.63 -9.56
CA LYS A 194 6.93 16.54 -8.68
C LYS A 194 8.42 16.40 -8.95
N THR A 195 8.91 17.15 -9.92
CA THR A 195 10.36 17.32 -10.12
C THR A 195 10.89 18.43 -9.21
N PHE A 196 12.21 18.48 -9.02
CA PHE A 196 12.87 19.50 -8.19
C PHE A 196 12.48 20.93 -8.59
N LEU A 197 12.40 21.19 -9.89
CA LEU A 197 12.00 22.50 -10.45
C LEU A 197 10.49 22.76 -10.39
N ARG A 198 9.67 21.74 -10.10
CA ARG A 198 8.20 21.81 -10.09
C ARG A 198 7.63 21.23 -8.80
N ASN A 199 8.16 21.68 -7.66
CA ASN A 199 7.70 21.22 -6.35
C ASN A 199 6.45 21.96 -5.84
N THR A 200 6.21 23.19 -6.34
CA THR A 200 5.13 24.07 -5.89
C THR A 200 3.94 23.93 -6.83
N MET A 201 2.87 23.28 -6.37
CA MET A 201 1.59 23.16 -7.07
C MET A 201 0.46 22.91 -6.07
N SER A 202 -0.78 23.27 -6.42
CA SER A 202 -1.95 22.97 -5.60
C SER A 202 -2.23 21.47 -5.56
N GLN A 203 -2.85 21.02 -4.46
CA GLN A 203 -3.20 19.60 -4.28
C GLN A 203 -4.15 19.09 -5.37
N ASP A 204 -5.12 19.91 -5.76
CA ASP A 204 -6.09 19.56 -6.83
C ASP A 204 -5.39 19.27 -8.15
N ARG A 205 -4.42 20.12 -8.52
CA ARG A 205 -3.63 19.95 -9.74
C ARG A 205 -2.74 18.71 -9.66
N LEU A 206 -2.15 18.44 -8.50
CA LEU A 206 -1.32 17.25 -8.28
C LEU A 206 -2.14 15.96 -8.43
N ASN A 207 -3.29 15.90 -7.77
CA ASN A 207 -4.20 14.76 -7.81
C ASN A 207 -4.72 14.52 -9.24
N ALA A 208 -5.14 15.57 -9.95
CA ALA A 208 -5.59 15.45 -11.33
C ALA A 208 -4.50 14.91 -12.27
N LEU A 209 -3.26 15.40 -12.14
CA LEU A 209 -2.13 14.91 -12.94
C LEU A 209 -1.74 13.48 -12.58
N ALA A 210 -1.82 13.11 -11.29
CA ALA A 210 -1.55 11.76 -10.83
C ALA A 210 -2.57 10.78 -11.45
N MET A 211 -3.87 11.10 -11.39
CA MET A 211 -4.91 10.28 -12.02
C MET A 211 -4.68 10.13 -13.52
N LEU A 212 -4.42 11.22 -14.25
CA LEU A 212 -4.15 11.15 -15.69
C LEU A 212 -2.92 10.28 -16.03
N SER A 213 -1.89 10.31 -15.18
CA SER A 213 -0.69 9.51 -15.40
C SER A 213 -0.88 8.03 -15.04
N MET A 214 -1.68 7.71 -14.01
CA MET A 214 -2.01 6.34 -13.63
C MET A 214 -2.93 5.69 -14.67
N GLU A 215 -3.96 6.41 -15.09
CA GLU A 215 -4.97 5.97 -16.07
C GLU A 215 -4.57 6.27 -17.52
N LYS A 216 -3.28 6.43 -17.79
CA LYS A 216 -2.78 6.75 -19.13
C LYS A 216 -3.24 5.73 -20.18
N ASN A 217 -3.35 4.46 -19.81
CA ASN A 217 -3.81 3.41 -20.72
C ASN A 217 -5.30 3.56 -21.05
N LEU A 218 -6.14 3.84 -20.04
CA LEU A 218 -7.56 4.09 -20.23
C LEU A 218 -7.78 5.33 -21.13
N ILE A 219 -7.03 6.41 -20.89
CA ILE A 219 -7.12 7.64 -21.68
C ILE A 219 -6.78 7.40 -23.16
N LYS A 220 -5.81 6.52 -23.45
CA LYS A 220 -5.47 6.14 -24.83
C LYS A 220 -6.58 5.35 -25.51
N THR A 221 -7.37 4.59 -24.76
CA THR A 221 -8.50 3.82 -25.28
C THR A 221 -9.70 4.72 -25.61
N ILE A 222 -9.81 5.90 -24.98
CA ILE A 222 -10.89 6.84 -25.25
C ILE A 222 -10.62 7.56 -26.59
N PRO A 223 -11.49 7.40 -27.60
CA PRO A 223 -11.34 8.11 -28.87
C PRO A 223 -11.52 9.62 -28.67
N ASP A 224 -10.69 10.40 -29.35
CA ASP A 224 -10.72 11.86 -29.39
C ASP A 224 -10.63 12.58 -28.05
N PHE A 225 -10.09 11.91 -27.00
CA PHE A 225 -9.96 12.51 -25.67
C PHE A 225 -9.27 13.89 -25.72
N ASN A 226 -8.16 14.00 -26.45
CA ASN A 226 -7.42 15.25 -26.58
C ASN A 226 -8.25 16.35 -27.26
N GLN A 227 -8.99 16.00 -28.31
CA GLN A 227 -9.82 16.94 -29.05
C GLN A 227 -10.97 17.46 -28.18
N ARG A 228 -11.65 16.57 -27.45
CA ARG A 228 -12.70 16.95 -26.47
C ARG A 228 -12.16 17.87 -25.38
N VAL A 229 -10.96 17.62 -24.88
CA VAL A 229 -10.31 18.48 -23.88
C VAL A 229 -9.98 19.84 -24.46
N ILE A 230 -9.47 19.90 -25.71
CA ILE A 230 -9.16 21.16 -26.41
C ILE A 230 -10.44 21.97 -26.64
N GLU A 231 -11.51 21.35 -27.13
CA GLU A 231 -12.81 22.00 -27.35
C GLU A 231 -13.41 22.51 -26.04
N LYS A 232 -13.38 21.69 -24.98
CA LYS A 232 -13.83 22.11 -23.64
C LYS A 232 -12.98 23.27 -23.09
N PHE A 233 -11.67 23.28 -23.34
CA PHE A 233 -10.81 24.40 -22.97
C PHE A 233 -11.09 25.65 -23.80
N ALA A 234 -11.37 25.51 -25.10
CA ALA A 234 -11.66 26.62 -26.01
C ALA A 234 -13.02 27.27 -25.72
N THR A 235 -14.01 26.50 -25.27
CA THR A 235 -15.35 26.99 -24.88
C THR A 235 -15.34 27.75 -23.54
N LEU A 236 -14.31 27.58 -22.70
CA LEU A 236 -14.15 28.38 -21.49
C LEU A 236 -13.73 29.80 -21.86
N LYS A 237 -14.63 30.78 -21.64
CA LYS A 237 -14.38 32.21 -21.90
C LYS A 237 -13.16 32.77 -21.15
N ASP A 238 -12.83 32.19 -20.01
CA ASP A 238 -11.71 32.59 -19.17
C ASP A 238 -10.49 31.69 -19.49
N ARG A 239 -9.66 32.10 -20.46
CA ARG A 239 -8.46 31.37 -20.91
C ARG A 239 -7.33 31.35 -19.86
N ARG A 240 -7.58 31.91 -18.67
CA ARG A 240 -6.70 31.88 -17.51
C ARG A 240 -7.40 31.12 -16.39
N ALA A 241 -6.72 30.12 -15.83
CA ALA A 241 -7.17 29.52 -14.58
C ALA A 241 -7.27 30.62 -13.50
N LYS A 242 -8.46 30.78 -12.89
CA LYS A 242 -8.66 31.76 -11.80
C LYS A 242 -7.78 31.40 -10.61
N PHE A 243 -6.67 32.13 -10.43
CA PHE A 243 -5.88 32.10 -9.21
C PHE A 243 -6.67 32.79 -8.11
N MET A 244 -7.39 32.02 -7.31
CA MET A 244 -7.99 32.50 -6.06
C MET A 244 -6.87 32.60 -5.02
N TYR A 245 -6.28 33.79 -4.88
CA TYR A 245 -5.35 34.09 -3.79
C TYR A 245 -6.18 34.25 -2.51
N LYS A 246 -6.13 33.25 -1.62
CA LYS A 246 -6.72 33.34 -0.28
C LYS A 246 -5.76 34.17 0.59
N LYS A 247 -6.17 35.40 0.94
CA LYS A 247 -5.47 36.24 1.93
C LYS A 247 -5.45 35.57 3.30
#